data_AF-A0A6G7GTL3-F1
#
_entry.id   AF-A0A6G7GTL3-F1
#
_cell.length_a   1.000
_cell.length_b   1.000
_cell.length_c   1.000
_cell.angle_alpha   90.00
_cell.angle_beta   90.00
_cell.angle_gamma   90.00
#
_symmetry.space_group_name_H-M   'P 1'
#
loop_
_entity.id
_entity.type
_entity.pdbx_description
1 polymer ?
#
loop_
_entity_poly.entity_id
_entity_poly.type
_entity_poly.pdbx_seq_one_letter_code
_entity_poly.pdbx_strand_id
1 'polypeptide(L)'
;MRLREEGRCEGEEFKLTPKTTYRRSLSKIGDLKTAFLVCFSFFGYNYILNNRLSKVREQIIKYDDTIIDRYSIPSDEKIKDKYALFLLNNPVSSIAVKIDKVTILLPWFDSPEDIYNFFANNYATKNSITFSGNRLSWPATLEMRLDFFKCT
;
A
#
# COMPACT_ATOMS: atom_id res chain seq x y z
N MET A 1 13.46 -11.06 -34.27
CA MET A 1 13.97 -11.02 -32.88
C MET A 1 13.57 -12.34 -32.23
N ARG A 2 14.45 -13.34 -32.23
CA ARG A 2 14.20 -14.68 -31.65
C ARG A 2 14.66 -14.65 -30.19
N LEU A 3 13.75 -14.93 -29.26
CA LEU A 3 14.08 -15.23 -27.87
C LEU A 3 14.89 -16.54 -27.87
N ARG A 4 16.07 -16.54 -27.25
CA ARG A 4 16.96 -17.71 -27.21
C ARG A 4 16.33 -18.82 -26.37
N GLU A 5 16.50 -20.04 -26.88
CA GLU A 5 16.14 -21.31 -26.26
C GLU A 5 16.85 -21.50 -24.91
N GLU A 6 16.12 -22.10 -23.97
CA GLU A 6 16.56 -22.42 -22.62
C GLU A 6 17.69 -23.46 -22.64
N GLY A 7 18.73 -23.24 -21.82
CA GLY A 7 19.68 -24.30 -21.47
C GLY A 7 21.16 -23.93 -21.54
N ARG A 8 21.58 -22.95 -20.71
CA ARG A 8 22.91 -22.79 -20.07
C ARG A 8 23.03 -21.35 -19.59
N CYS A 9 22.62 -21.08 -18.35
CA CYS A 9 23.11 -19.90 -17.64
C CYS A 9 24.44 -20.29 -16.99
N GLU A 10 25.49 -20.46 -17.80
CA GLU A 10 26.85 -20.41 -17.24
C GLU A 10 27.02 -19.02 -16.63
N GLY A 11 27.44 -18.97 -15.37
CA GLY A 11 27.42 -17.76 -14.54
C GLY A 11 28.29 -16.66 -15.12
N GLU A 12 27.71 -15.80 -15.95
CA GLU A 12 28.34 -14.56 -16.37
C GLU A 12 28.53 -13.67 -15.13
N GLU A 13 29.79 -13.39 -14.80
CA GLU A 13 30.13 -12.38 -13.80
C GLU A 13 29.71 -11.00 -14.33
N PHE A 14 28.58 -10.50 -13.84
CA PHE A 14 28.14 -9.14 -14.14
C PHE A 14 28.48 -8.19 -13.00
N LYS A 15 29.01 -7.00 -13.33
CA LYS A 15 29.21 -5.91 -12.38
C LYS A 15 28.09 -4.89 -12.55
N LEU A 16 27.23 -4.78 -11.55
CA LEU A 16 26.26 -3.67 -11.45
C LEU A 16 26.92 -2.50 -10.73
N THR A 17 27.01 -1.35 -11.40
CA THR A 17 27.41 -0.09 -10.76
C THR A 17 26.22 0.86 -10.77
N PRO A 18 25.50 1.04 -9.65
CA PRO A 18 24.39 1.99 -9.61
C PRO A 18 24.92 3.40 -9.82
N LYS A 19 24.47 4.07 -10.89
CA LYS A 19 24.87 5.46 -11.21
C LYS A 19 24.10 6.51 -10.41
N THR A 20 23.02 6.14 -9.72
CA THR A 20 22.10 7.07 -9.07
C THR A 20 21.93 6.76 -7.60
N THR A 21 21.87 7.81 -6.77
CA THR A 21 21.56 7.69 -5.34
C THR A 21 20.11 7.27 -5.14
N TYR A 22 19.89 6.28 -4.27
CA TYR A 22 18.57 5.81 -3.88
C TYR A 22 17.73 6.95 -3.29
N ARG A 23 16.58 7.25 -3.92
CA ARG A 23 15.62 8.25 -3.44
C ARG A 23 14.53 7.57 -2.60
N ARG A 24 14.67 7.66 -1.27
CA ARG A 24 13.73 7.03 -0.32
C ARG A 24 12.28 7.50 -0.50
N SER A 25 12.07 8.77 -0.88
CA SER A 25 10.73 9.32 -1.15
C SER A 25 10.03 8.58 -2.30
N LEU A 26 10.73 8.39 -3.42
CA LEU A 26 10.18 7.68 -4.59
C LEU A 26 9.88 6.21 -4.29
N SER A 27 10.69 5.57 -3.44
CA SER A 27 10.44 4.21 -2.98
C SER A 27 9.11 4.09 -2.24
N LYS A 28 8.84 5.01 -1.28
CA LYS A 28 7.56 5.06 -0.56
C LYS A 28 6.36 5.28 -1.49
N ILE A 29 6.54 6.08 -2.55
CA ILE A 29 5.51 6.26 -3.57
C ILE A 29 5.27 4.95 -4.34
N GLY A 30 6.31 4.18 -4.63
CA GLY A 30 6.18 2.83 -5.20
C GLY A 30 5.36 1.89 -4.30
N ASP A 31 5.62 1.91 -2.99
CA ASP A 31 4.85 1.13 -2.01
C ASP A 31 3.39 1.60 -1.96
N LEU A 32 3.15 2.91 -1.98
CA LEU A 32 1.79 3.49 -2.02
C LEU A 32 1.02 3.05 -3.26
N LYS A 33 1.64 3.11 -4.45
CA LYS A 33 1.05 2.63 -5.70
C LYS A 33 0.72 1.13 -5.62
N THR A 34 1.62 0.33 -5.04
CA THR A 34 1.42 -1.10 -4.88
C THR A 34 0.24 -1.39 -3.95
N ALA A 35 0.18 -0.75 -2.78
CA ALA A 35 -0.93 -0.86 -1.85
C ALA A 35 -2.27 -0.45 -2.48
N PHE A 36 -2.25 0.64 -3.26
CA PHE A 36 -3.41 1.11 -4.00
C PHE A 36 -3.91 0.06 -5.02
N LEU A 37 -3.00 -0.59 -5.76
CA LEU A 37 -3.34 -1.65 -6.71
C LEU A 37 -3.84 -2.93 -6.04
N VAL A 38 -3.28 -3.30 -4.88
CA VAL A 38 -3.78 -4.44 -4.07
C VAL A 38 -5.21 -4.17 -3.65
N CYS A 39 -5.50 -2.97 -3.15
CA CYS A 39 -6.85 -2.59 -2.77
C CYS A 39 -7.79 -2.50 -3.97
N PHE A 40 -7.34 -1.98 -5.13
CA PHE A 40 -8.12 -2.02 -6.36
C PHE A 40 -8.45 -3.47 -6.76
N SER A 41 -7.46 -4.35 -6.71
CA SER A 41 -7.63 -5.77 -7.07
C SER A 41 -8.66 -6.45 -6.18
N PHE A 42 -8.66 -6.13 -4.89
CA PHE A 42 -9.57 -6.73 -3.92
C PHE A 42 -10.97 -6.09 -3.91
N PHE A 43 -11.05 -4.75 -3.89
CA PHE A 43 -12.30 -4.02 -3.67
C PHE A 43 -12.96 -3.52 -4.94
N GLY A 44 -12.21 -3.18 -5.99
CA GLY A 44 -12.73 -2.66 -7.26
C GLY A 44 -12.87 -1.14 -7.34
N TYR A 45 -13.59 -0.67 -8.36
CA TYR A 45 -13.81 0.72 -8.70
C TYR A 45 -14.61 1.49 -7.66
N ASN A 46 -15.61 0.86 -7.03
CA ASN A 46 -16.41 1.48 -5.96
C ASN A 46 -15.54 1.98 -4.80
N TYR A 47 -14.47 1.24 -4.49
CA TYR A 47 -13.47 1.70 -3.54
C TYR A 47 -12.50 2.69 -4.16
N ILE A 48 -11.82 2.33 -5.25
CA ILE A 48 -10.65 3.08 -5.72
C ILE A 48 -10.98 4.50 -6.22
N LEU A 49 -12.21 4.71 -6.69
CA LEU A 49 -12.72 6.00 -7.16
C LEU A 49 -13.36 6.83 -6.05
N ASN A 50 -13.51 6.28 -4.85
CA ASN A 50 -14.07 7.00 -3.72
C ASN A 50 -13.31 8.31 -3.46
N ASN A 51 -14.03 9.37 -3.08
CA ASN A 51 -13.45 10.69 -2.85
C ASN A 51 -12.46 10.73 -1.68
N ARG A 52 -12.60 9.82 -0.70
CA ARG A 52 -11.64 9.66 0.41
C ARG A 52 -10.23 9.33 -0.09
N LEU A 53 -10.10 8.69 -1.25
CA LEU A 53 -8.82 8.36 -1.88
C LEU A 53 -8.31 9.45 -2.85
N SER A 54 -8.98 10.60 -2.98
CA SER A 54 -8.56 11.68 -3.87
C SER A 54 -7.11 12.13 -3.62
N LYS A 55 -6.77 12.43 -2.36
CA LYS A 55 -5.39 12.77 -1.95
C LYS A 55 -4.39 11.67 -2.28
N VAL A 56 -4.79 10.40 -2.18
CA VAL A 56 -3.91 9.25 -2.49
C VAL A 56 -3.62 9.20 -3.99
N ARG A 57 -4.65 9.33 -4.82
CA ARG A 57 -4.50 9.42 -6.27
C ARG A 57 -3.65 10.62 -6.68
N GLU A 58 -3.87 11.76 -6.04
CA GLU A 58 -3.09 12.97 -6.30
C GLU A 58 -1.61 12.77 -5.95
N GLN A 59 -1.30 12.19 -4.78
CA GLN A 59 0.07 11.87 -4.36
C GLN A 59 0.77 10.87 -5.31
N ILE A 60 0.02 9.94 -5.88
CA ILE A 60 0.51 8.96 -6.86
C ILE A 60 0.87 9.61 -8.20
N ILE A 61 0.08 10.60 -8.63
CA ILE A 61 0.27 11.35 -9.88
C ILE A 61 1.40 12.37 -9.71
N LYS A 62 1.33 13.19 -8.66
CA LYS A 62 2.32 14.21 -8.31
C LYS A 62 3.35 13.63 -7.34
N TYR A 63 4.10 12.64 -7.82
CA TYR A 63 5.01 11.84 -6.99
C TYR A 63 6.21 12.62 -6.42
N ASP A 64 6.57 13.74 -7.04
CA ASP A 64 7.66 14.62 -6.56
C ASP A 64 7.16 15.61 -5.48
N ASP A 65 5.85 15.83 -5.37
CA ASP A 65 5.24 16.71 -4.37
C ASP A 65 4.91 15.93 -3.09
N THR A 66 4.82 16.62 -1.95
CA THR A 66 4.35 16.03 -0.68
C THR A 66 2.95 16.53 -0.38
N ILE A 67 1.95 15.73 -0.75
CA ILE A 67 0.52 16.00 -0.53
C ILE A 67 0.02 15.30 0.74
N ILE A 68 0.48 14.07 0.95
CA ILE A 68 0.15 13.29 2.14
C ILE A 68 1.42 13.11 2.98
N ASP A 69 1.40 13.63 4.20
CA ASP A 69 2.38 13.27 5.20
C ASP A 69 1.98 11.95 5.90
N ARG A 70 2.95 11.07 6.14
CA ARG A 70 2.83 9.84 6.94
C ARG A 70 1.74 8.82 6.55
N TYR A 71 1.67 8.41 5.30
CA TYR A 71 0.86 7.26 4.86
C TYR A 71 1.55 5.89 5.05
N SER A 72 2.82 5.87 5.43
CA SER A 72 3.67 4.68 5.49
C SER A 72 4.32 4.56 6.86
N ILE A 73 4.21 3.38 7.46
CA ILE A 73 4.76 3.06 8.78
C ILE A 73 5.59 1.78 8.72
N PRO A 74 6.55 1.57 9.63
CA PRO A 74 7.18 0.27 9.81
C PRO A 74 6.12 -0.78 10.14
N SER A 75 6.21 -1.95 9.53
CA SER A 75 5.33 -3.06 9.87
C SER A 75 5.66 -3.66 11.24
N ASP A 76 4.64 -4.15 11.93
CA ASP A 76 4.82 -4.91 13.17
C ASP A 76 5.53 -6.25 12.87
N GLU A 77 6.67 -6.49 13.52
CA GLU A 77 7.46 -7.71 13.40
C GLU A 77 6.71 -8.96 13.88
N LYS A 78 5.67 -8.80 14.72
CA LYS A 78 4.80 -9.91 15.16
C LYS A 78 3.95 -10.46 14.03
N ILE A 79 3.63 -9.64 13.03
CA ILE A 79 2.91 -10.08 11.82
C ILE A 79 3.95 -10.75 10.92
N LYS A 80 4.00 -12.09 10.89
CA LYS A 80 5.03 -12.82 10.14
C LYS A 80 4.83 -12.80 8.62
N ASP A 81 3.60 -12.59 8.16
CA ASP A 81 3.29 -12.59 6.73
C ASP A 81 4.03 -11.47 6.01
N LYS A 82 4.67 -11.80 4.88
CA LYS A 82 5.34 -10.81 4.03
C LYS A 82 4.32 -9.83 3.42
N TYR A 83 3.15 -10.33 3.04
CA TYR A 83 2.08 -9.56 2.44
C TYR A 83 0.79 -9.81 3.21
N ALA A 84 0.10 -8.74 3.60
CA ALA A 84 -1.16 -8.87 4.31
C ALA A 84 -2.04 -7.65 4.07
N LEU A 85 -3.35 -7.87 4.08
CA LEU A 85 -4.37 -6.85 3.94
C LEU A 85 -5.24 -6.87 5.20
N PHE A 86 -5.49 -5.71 5.79
CA PHE A 86 -6.28 -5.57 7.00
C PHE A 86 -7.31 -4.46 6.83
N LEU A 87 -8.52 -4.71 7.31
CA LEU A 87 -9.54 -3.70 7.55
C LEU A 87 -9.47 -3.30 9.02
N LEU A 88 -8.99 -2.10 9.29
CA LEU A 88 -8.82 -1.53 10.62
C LEU A 88 -10.09 -0.80 11.03
N ASN A 89 -10.50 -0.99 12.29
CA ASN A 89 -11.69 -0.34 12.86
C ASN A 89 -11.35 0.55 14.06
N ASN A 90 -10.14 0.41 14.62
CA ASN A 90 -9.67 1.20 15.77
C ASN A 90 -8.19 1.56 15.56
N PRO A 91 -7.75 2.79 15.92
CA PRO A 91 -8.56 3.90 16.43
C PRO A 91 -9.35 4.64 15.35
N VAL A 92 -9.10 4.32 14.08
CA VAL A 92 -9.76 4.95 12.93
C VAL A 92 -10.02 3.91 11.85
N SER A 93 -11.21 3.97 11.24
CA SER A 93 -11.54 3.10 10.12
C SER A 93 -10.56 3.35 8.98
N SER A 94 -9.86 2.32 8.52
CA SER A 94 -8.84 2.40 7.47
C SER A 94 -8.48 1.03 6.91
N ILE A 95 -7.77 1.01 5.78
CA ILE A 95 -7.13 -0.18 5.25
C ILE A 95 -5.63 -0.11 5.54
N ALA A 96 -5.08 -1.20 6.04
CA ALA A 96 -3.64 -1.40 6.13
C ALA A 96 -3.19 -2.47 5.13
N VAL A 97 -2.25 -2.11 4.26
CA VAL A 97 -1.59 -3.03 3.33
C VAL A 97 -0.15 -3.19 3.78
N LYS A 98 0.19 -4.38 4.26
CA LYS A 98 1.56 -4.75 4.58
C LYS A 98 2.28 -5.24 3.33
N ILE A 99 3.44 -4.65 3.05
CA ILE A 99 4.37 -5.00 2.00
C ILE A 99 5.76 -5.13 2.64
N ASP A 100 6.16 -6.36 2.93
CA ASP A 100 7.42 -6.73 3.59
C ASP A 100 7.62 -6.03 4.94
N LYS A 101 8.44 -4.99 5.01
CA LYS A 101 8.77 -4.23 6.24
C LYS A 101 7.98 -2.93 6.38
N VAL A 102 7.12 -2.61 5.41
CA VAL A 102 6.34 -1.38 5.39
C VAL A 102 4.84 -1.70 5.38
N THR A 103 4.07 -0.97 6.18
CA THR A 103 2.61 -0.98 6.12
C THR A 103 2.15 0.37 5.58
N ILE A 104 1.31 0.34 4.55
CA ILE A 104 0.68 1.51 3.95
C ILE A 104 -0.75 1.63 4.48
N LEU A 105 -1.10 2.83 4.91
CA LEU A 105 -2.43 3.16 5.42
C LEU A 105 -3.23 3.91 4.35
N LEU A 106 -4.42 3.38 4.06
CA LEU A 106 -5.36 3.94 3.08
C LEU A 106 -6.72 4.21 3.76
N PRO A 107 -7.42 5.28 3.37
CA PRO A 107 -8.79 5.53 3.82
C PRO A 107 -9.74 4.39 3.45
N TRP A 108 -10.58 4.00 4.40
CA TRP A 108 -11.83 3.28 4.18
C TRP A 108 -12.99 4.26 3.93
N PHE A 109 -14.17 3.75 3.58
CA PHE A 109 -15.36 4.58 3.31
C PHE A 109 -15.74 5.45 4.51
N ASP A 110 -15.71 4.87 5.70
CA ASP A 110 -16.07 5.53 6.97
C ASP A 110 -14.88 6.25 7.62
N SER A 111 -13.75 6.38 6.92
CA SER A 111 -12.63 7.17 7.43
C SER A 111 -13.00 8.65 7.57
N PRO A 112 -12.43 9.34 8.57
CA PRO A 112 -12.42 10.79 8.62
C PRO A 112 -11.84 11.37 7.31
N GLU A 113 -12.35 12.54 6.91
CA GLU A 113 -11.91 13.22 5.70
C GLU A 113 -10.40 13.50 5.69
N ASP A 114 -9.85 13.77 6.87
CA ASP A 114 -8.45 14.10 7.06
C ASP A 114 -7.72 13.06 7.92
N ILE A 115 -7.90 11.79 7.58
CA ILE A 115 -7.26 10.67 8.28
C ILE A 115 -5.73 10.80 8.34
N TYR A 116 -5.11 11.42 7.34
CA TYR A 116 -3.66 11.61 7.33
C TYR A 116 -3.18 12.64 8.35
N ASN A 117 -3.98 13.68 8.63
CA ASN A 117 -3.70 14.57 9.77
C ASN A 117 -3.86 13.84 11.11
N PHE A 118 -4.81 12.90 11.22
CA PHE A 118 -4.87 12.03 12.40
C PHE A 118 -3.59 11.22 12.57
N PHE A 119 -3.07 10.61 11.49
CA PHE A 119 -1.80 9.88 11.55
C PHE A 119 -0.62 10.82 11.86
N ALA A 120 -0.49 11.95 11.17
CA ALA A 120 0.58 12.91 11.39
C ALA A 120 0.66 13.34 12.87
N ASN A 121 -0.49 13.71 13.44
CA ASN A 121 -0.56 14.19 14.82
C ASN A 121 -0.30 13.08 15.84
N ASN A 122 -0.90 11.90 15.67
CA ASN A 122 -0.80 10.84 16.67
C ASN A 122 0.53 10.08 16.59
N TYR A 123 1.14 9.90 15.41
CA TYR A 123 2.47 9.28 15.29
C TYR A 123 3.60 10.21 15.72
N ALA A 124 3.44 11.52 15.59
CA ALA A 124 4.46 12.47 16.04
C ALA A 124 4.48 12.63 17.57
N THR A 125 3.34 12.45 18.24
CA THR A 125 3.19 12.73 19.69
C THR A 125 3.15 11.48 20.57
N LYS A 126 2.64 10.34 20.08
CA LYS A 126 2.57 9.09 20.85
C LYS A 126 3.53 8.06 20.25
N ASN A 127 4.46 7.56 21.08
CA ASN A 127 5.48 6.58 20.67
C ASN A 127 4.90 5.26 20.13
N SER A 128 3.61 4.98 20.34
CA SER A 128 2.92 3.86 19.72
C SER A 128 1.41 4.12 19.57
N ILE A 129 0.88 3.77 18.40
CA ILE A 129 -0.57 3.65 18.16
C ILE A 129 -0.82 2.17 17.85
N THR A 130 -1.70 1.54 18.62
CA THR A 130 -2.14 0.17 18.33
C THR A 130 -3.36 0.22 17.43
N PHE A 131 -3.25 -0.41 16.26
CA PHE A 131 -4.39 -0.61 15.36
C PHE A 131 -4.98 -1.99 15.59
N SER A 132 -6.30 -2.10 15.52
CA SER A 132 -6.99 -3.38 15.54
C SER A 132 -8.06 -3.44 14.47
N GLY A 133 -8.33 -4.65 14.00
CA GLY A 133 -9.17 -4.88 12.85
C GLY A 133 -9.17 -6.34 12.41
N ASN A 134 -9.80 -6.58 11.27
CA ASN A 134 -9.92 -7.90 10.68
C ASN A 134 -8.89 -8.07 9.56
N ARG A 135 -8.27 -9.25 9.52
CA ARG A 135 -7.43 -9.64 8.40
C ARG A 135 -8.32 -10.05 7.23
N LEU A 136 -7.97 -9.57 6.04
CA LEU A 136 -8.60 -9.96 4.79
C LEU A 136 -7.68 -10.94 4.04
N SER A 137 -8.27 -11.75 3.17
CA SER A 137 -7.47 -12.59 2.26
C SER A 137 -6.68 -11.71 1.31
N TRP A 138 -5.42 -12.06 1.05
CA TRP A 138 -4.65 -11.40 0.00
C TRP A 138 -5.28 -11.71 -1.36
N PRO A 139 -5.48 -10.72 -2.25
CA PRO A 139 -6.08 -10.98 -3.55
C PRO A 139 -5.20 -11.92 -4.38
N ALA A 140 -5.77 -13.05 -4.81
CA ALA A 140 -5.07 -13.97 -5.71
C ALA A 140 -5.17 -13.52 -7.18
N THR A 141 -6.24 -12.80 -7.51
CA THR A 141 -6.55 -12.27 -8.84
C THR A 141 -7.25 -10.91 -8.70
N LEU A 142 -7.78 -10.38 -9.80
CA LEU A 142 -8.66 -9.21 -9.80
C LEU A 142 -10.07 -9.63 -9.33
N GLU A 143 -10.34 -9.50 -8.03
CA GLU A 143 -11.57 -9.96 -7.37
C GLU A 143 -12.70 -8.91 -7.40
N MET A 144 -12.36 -7.63 -7.26
CA MET A 144 -13.29 -6.48 -7.36
C MET A 144 -14.58 -6.67 -6.54
N ARG A 145 -14.44 -7.13 -5.30
CA ARG A 145 -15.57 -7.63 -4.50
C ARG A 145 -16.70 -6.60 -4.39
N LEU A 146 -16.40 -5.33 -4.13
CA LEU A 146 -17.45 -4.32 -3.90
C LEU A 146 -18.19 -3.91 -5.17
N ASP A 147 -17.68 -4.24 -6.36
CA ASP A 147 -18.34 -3.92 -7.62
C ASP A 147 -19.30 -5.04 -8.05
N PHE A 148 -18.96 -6.29 -7.73
CA PHE A 148 -19.73 -7.47 -8.15
C PHE A 148 -20.48 -8.16 -7.01
N PHE A 149 -20.50 -7.58 -5.81
CA PHE A 149 -21.26 -8.09 -4.68
C PHE A 149 -22.77 -8.07 -5.02
N LYS A 150 -23.28 -9.20 -5.52
CA LYS A 150 -24.71 -9.49 -5.59
C LYS A 150 -25.15 -9.85 -4.18
N CYS A 151 -26.05 -9.07 -3.59
CA CYS A 151 -26.83 -9.54 -2.45
C CYS A 151 -27.62 -10.78 -2.91
N THR A 152 -27.23 -11.96 -2.44
CA THR A 152 -28.08 -13.14 -2.36
C THR A 152 -28.76 -13.17 -1.00
#